data_AF-A0A817LLX8-F1
#
_entry.id   AF-A0A817LLX8-F1
#
_cell.length_a   1.000
_cell.length_b   1.000
_cell.length_c   1.000
_cell.angle_alpha   90.00
_cell.angle_beta   90.00
_cell.angle_gamma   90.00
#
_symmetry.space_group_name_H-M   'P 1'
#
loop_
_entity.id
_entity.type
_entity.pdbx_description
1 polymer ?
#
loop_
_entity_poly.entity_id
_entity_poly.type
_entity_poly.pdbx_seq_one_letter_code
_entity_poly.pdbx_strand_id
1 'polypeptide(L)'
;MAGTYDIEEKRIIDRIKCIAFREARDAGATFLGRHWVAKKVHQDFHHLAPSDEYFVWVVRRPNYQNDRIWAKTVDDTEEDERYCEMIKNQECIGIFVICTAKRLYRVINDKGESWTGQYFRDIILTEHVFPFLKNEENVIDPDEAIFVHDKSPCMRAYQTQHLLQDNDVKFWGNDIWPGNSPDLNVEEHIGRITKDAVEKKILSEPGHSRYLEETLKMHISHVLKNMETDTDLFETLLCSYPSRLRAVKNSNGRHADY
;
A
#
# COMPACT_ATOMS: atom_id res chain seq x y z
N MET A 1 -33.87 -29.02 -29.91
CA MET A 1 -33.71 -27.55 -29.88
C MET A 1 -32.75 -27.21 -28.76
N ALA A 2 -31.56 -26.75 -29.15
CA ALA A 2 -30.50 -26.33 -28.25
C ALA A 2 -30.73 -24.89 -27.81
N GLY A 3 -30.43 -24.62 -26.54
CA GLY A 3 -30.38 -23.28 -25.95
C GLY A 3 -29.42 -23.33 -24.77
N THR A 4 -28.13 -23.55 -25.07
CA THR A 4 -27.05 -23.51 -24.08
C THR A 4 -26.81 -22.06 -23.67
N TYR A 5 -27.34 -21.66 -22.51
CA TYR A 5 -26.93 -20.43 -21.85
C TYR A 5 -25.47 -20.57 -21.42
N ASP A 6 -24.64 -19.72 -21.99
CA ASP A 6 -23.23 -19.57 -21.70
C ASP A 6 -23.07 -18.84 -20.36
N ILE A 7 -22.86 -19.60 -19.29
CA ILE A 7 -22.76 -19.07 -17.93
C ILE A 7 -21.40 -18.40 -17.79
N GLU A 8 -21.40 -17.09 -17.56
CA GLU A 8 -20.21 -16.25 -17.41
C GLU A 8 -19.21 -16.79 -16.37
N GLU A 9 -19.69 -17.50 -15.35
CA GLU A 9 -18.89 -18.26 -14.39
C GLU A 9 -18.02 -19.34 -15.04
N LYS A 10 -18.56 -20.05 -16.04
CA LYS A 10 -17.81 -21.04 -16.82
C LYS A 10 -16.75 -20.36 -17.68
N ARG A 11 -17.05 -19.20 -18.26
CA ARG A 11 -16.08 -18.39 -19.03
C ARG A 11 -14.95 -17.83 -18.15
N ILE A 12 -15.25 -17.44 -16.90
CA ILE A 12 -14.25 -16.94 -15.94
C ILE A 12 -13.35 -18.09 -15.49
N ILE A 13 -13.93 -19.25 -15.15
CA ILE A 13 -13.18 -20.46 -14.82
C ILE A 13 -12.31 -20.90 -16.00
N ASP A 14 -12.83 -20.84 -17.23
CA ASP A 14 -12.08 -21.19 -18.43
C ASP A 14 -11.00 -20.16 -18.76
N ARG A 15 -11.19 -18.86 -18.44
CA ARG A 15 -10.13 -17.82 -18.55
C ARG A 15 -9.01 -18.01 -17.54
N ILE A 16 -9.34 -18.27 -16.27
CA ILE A 16 -8.34 -18.55 -15.22
C ILE A 16 -7.59 -19.84 -15.55
N LYS A 17 -8.28 -20.86 -16.04
CA LYS A 17 -7.65 -22.07 -16.55
C LYS A 17 -6.75 -21.75 -17.74
N CYS A 18 -7.18 -20.97 -18.72
CA CYS A 18 -6.36 -20.61 -19.87
C CYS A 18 -5.10 -19.82 -19.49
N ILE A 19 -5.18 -18.88 -18.54
CA ILE A 19 -4.02 -18.13 -18.04
C ILE A 19 -3.05 -19.08 -17.33
N ALA A 20 -3.56 -19.90 -16.39
CA ALA A 20 -2.76 -20.89 -15.69
C ALA A 20 -2.16 -21.95 -16.64
N PHE A 21 -2.88 -22.34 -17.70
CA PHE A 21 -2.42 -23.29 -18.70
C PHE A 21 -1.35 -22.69 -19.62
N ARG A 22 -1.48 -21.40 -19.97
CA ARG A 22 -0.50 -20.68 -20.79
C ARG A 22 0.84 -20.58 -20.07
N GLU A 23 0.83 -20.11 -18.83
CA GLU A 23 2.03 -20.02 -17.98
C GLU A 23 2.65 -21.40 -17.74
N ALA A 24 1.84 -22.43 -17.50
CA ALA A 24 2.31 -23.79 -17.29
C ALA A 24 2.92 -24.42 -18.56
N ARG A 25 2.31 -24.17 -19.72
CA ARG A 25 2.81 -24.62 -21.03
C ARG A 25 4.12 -23.92 -21.38
N ASP A 26 4.19 -22.61 -21.15
CA ASP A 26 5.37 -21.81 -21.45
C ASP A 26 6.54 -22.18 -20.51
N ALA A 27 6.23 -22.73 -19.32
CA ALA A 27 7.18 -23.37 -18.40
C ALA A 27 7.45 -24.87 -18.69
N GLY A 28 6.93 -25.43 -19.80
CA GLY A 28 7.19 -26.80 -20.23
C GLY A 28 6.45 -27.90 -19.46
N ALA A 29 5.41 -27.57 -18.68
CA ALA A 29 4.68 -28.54 -17.86
C ALA A 29 3.68 -29.35 -18.68
N THR A 30 3.72 -30.67 -18.54
CA THR A 30 2.83 -31.61 -19.25
C THR A 30 1.55 -31.96 -18.48
N PHE A 31 1.46 -31.68 -17.16
CA PHE A 31 0.22 -31.82 -16.37
C PHE A 31 0.24 -30.94 -15.10
N LEU A 32 -0.88 -30.28 -14.77
CA LEU A 32 -1.03 -29.41 -13.59
C LEU A 32 -1.73 -30.13 -12.43
N GLY A 33 -0.96 -30.65 -11.48
CA GLY A 33 -1.50 -31.25 -10.25
C GLY A 33 -1.81 -30.20 -9.18
N ARG A 34 -2.83 -30.47 -8.33
CA ARG A 34 -3.16 -29.66 -7.12
C ARG A 34 -1.94 -29.40 -6.22
N HIS A 35 -0.95 -30.29 -6.28
CA HIS A 35 0.33 -30.18 -5.59
C HIS A 35 1.19 -28.97 -6.05
N TRP A 36 1.17 -28.62 -7.34
CA TRP A 36 1.93 -27.47 -7.87
C TRP A 36 1.35 -26.14 -7.40
N VAL A 37 0.02 -26.02 -7.41
CA VAL A 37 -0.69 -24.84 -6.87
C VAL A 37 -0.45 -24.72 -5.36
N ALA A 38 -0.52 -25.82 -4.60
CA ALA A 38 -0.21 -25.82 -3.17
C ALA A 38 1.25 -25.41 -2.88
N LYS A 39 2.21 -25.82 -3.73
CA LYS A 39 3.62 -25.44 -3.61
C LYS A 39 3.85 -23.94 -3.86
N LYS A 40 3.04 -23.31 -4.71
CA LYS A 40 3.05 -21.85 -4.91
C LYS A 40 2.31 -21.07 -3.81
N VAL A 41 1.32 -21.67 -3.16
CA VAL A 41 0.64 -21.08 -1.98
C VAL A 41 1.51 -21.15 -0.71
N HIS A 42 2.52 -22.02 -0.68
CA HIS A 42 3.61 -22.04 0.29
C HIS A 42 4.82 -21.15 -0.13
N GLN A 43 4.61 -20.18 -1.02
CA GLN A 43 5.65 -19.18 -1.28
C GLN A 43 5.98 -18.43 0.01
N ASP A 44 7.28 -18.22 0.20
CA ASP A 44 7.79 -17.39 1.26
C ASP A 44 7.43 -15.92 0.96
N PHE A 45 6.35 -15.44 1.59
CA PHE A 45 5.89 -14.05 1.42
C PHE A 45 6.87 -13.04 2.04
N HIS A 46 7.90 -13.49 2.78
CA HIS A 46 8.90 -12.60 3.35
C HIS A 46 9.80 -11.93 2.31
N HIS A 47 9.84 -12.45 1.08
CA HIS A 47 10.54 -11.80 -0.04
C HIS A 47 9.70 -10.74 -0.75
N LEU A 48 8.43 -10.56 -0.38
CA LEU A 48 7.65 -9.46 -0.94
C LEU A 48 8.11 -8.13 -0.36
N ALA A 49 8.13 -7.13 -1.22
CA ALA A 49 8.33 -5.74 -0.90
C ALA A 49 7.09 -4.93 -1.34
N PRO A 50 5.95 -5.06 -0.64
CA PRO A 50 4.76 -4.25 -0.88
C PRO A 50 5.04 -2.77 -0.66
N SER A 51 4.36 -1.93 -1.45
CA SER A 51 4.43 -0.48 -1.37
C SER A 51 3.08 0.16 -1.65
N ASP A 52 2.91 1.40 -1.18
CA ASP A 52 1.73 2.22 -1.48
C ASP A 52 2.01 3.72 -1.26
N GLU A 53 1.10 4.55 -1.75
CA GLU A 53 1.04 5.97 -1.44
C GLU A 53 -0.19 6.33 -0.59
N TYR A 54 0.03 7.17 0.42
CA TYR A 54 -1.08 7.77 1.16
C TYR A 54 -0.81 9.22 1.54
N PHE A 55 -1.91 9.94 1.76
CA PHE A 55 -1.90 11.35 2.10
C PHE A 55 -2.33 11.56 3.56
N VAL A 56 -1.67 12.52 4.21
CA VAL A 56 -2.05 13.00 5.54
C VAL A 56 -2.27 14.50 5.46
N TRP A 57 -3.42 14.97 5.92
CA TRP A 57 -3.84 16.37 5.78
C TRP A 57 -3.43 17.20 7.01
N VAL A 58 -2.95 18.42 6.76
CA VAL A 58 -2.51 19.37 7.80
C VAL A 58 -3.67 19.76 8.71
N VAL A 59 -4.82 20.08 8.12
CA VAL A 59 -6.06 20.34 8.86
C VAL A 59 -6.98 19.14 8.64
N ARG A 60 -7.19 18.32 9.65
CA ARG A 60 -8.15 17.20 9.53
C ARG A 60 -9.59 17.71 9.62
N ARG A 61 -10.52 17.01 8.98
CA ARG A 61 -11.95 17.25 9.21
C ARG A 61 -12.26 17.00 10.69
N PRO A 62 -12.94 17.91 11.39
CA PRO A 62 -13.31 17.70 12.78
C PRO A 62 -14.10 16.39 12.93
N ASN A 63 -13.64 15.53 13.82
CA ASN A 63 -14.42 14.40 14.30
C ASN A 63 -15.27 14.88 15.47
N TYR A 64 -16.52 15.25 15.20
CA TYR A 64 -17.46 15.77 16.21
C TYR A 64 -17.66 14.88 17.45
N GLN A 65 -17.29 13.59 17.40
CA GLN A 65 -17.33 12.71 18.57
C GLN A 65 -16.12 12.90 19.48
N ASN A 66 -14.92 13.08 18.91
CA ASN A 66 -13.65 13.13 19.64
C ASN A 66 -13.15 14.55 19.88
N ASP A 67 -13.55 15.51 19.05
CA ASP A 67 -13.05 16.89 19.04
C ASP A 67 -13.97 17.78 19.88
N ARG A 68 -14.15 17.40 21.16
CA ARG A 68 -14.97 18.14 22.11
C ARG A 68 -14.10 19.07 22.93
N ILE A 69 -14.40 20.36 22.85
CA ILE A 69 -13.82 21.36 23.73
C ILE A 69 -14.71 21.48 24.96
N TRP A 70 -14.11 21.35 26.14
CA TRP A 70 -14.79 21.52 27.41
C TRP A 70 -14.54 22.95 27.92
N ALA A 71 -15.56 23.79 27.85
CA ALA A 71 -15.51 25.16 28.36
C ALA A 71 -16.72 25.42 29.27
N LYS A 72 -16.57 26.33 30.25
CA LYS A 72 -17.68 26.69 31.16
C LYS A 72 -18.70 27.58 30.44
N THR A 73 -18.22 28.46 29.57
CA THR A 73 -18.99 29.26 28.62
C THR A 73 -18.26 29.29 27.29
N VAL A 74 -18.97 29.61 26.20
CA VAL A 74 -18.36 29.61 24.86
C VAL A 74 -17.32 30.74 24.70
N ASP A 75 -17.39 31.76 25.56
CA ASP A 75 -16.46 32.89 25.55
C ASP A 75 -15.20 32.60 26.40
N ASP A 76 -15.17 31.47 27.11
CA ASP A 76 -13.96 30.96 27.80
C ASP A 76 -13.04 30.15 26.86
N THR A 77 -13.50 29.88 25.63
CA THR A 77 -12.74 29.17 24.61
C THR A 77 -12.00 30.19 23.76
N GLU A 78 -10.71 29.98 23.50
CA GLU A 78 -9.98 30.85 22.58
C GLU A 78 -10.61 30.78 21.16
N GLU A 79 -10.58 31.90 20.43
CA GLU A 79 -11.36 32.06 19.19
C GLU A 79 -10.96 31.05 18.10
N ASP A 80 -9.69 30.68 18.10
CA ASP A 80 -9.04 29.65 17.28
C ASP A 80 -9.37 28.21 17.65
N GLU A 81 -9.78 27.97 18.90
CA GLU A 81 -10.35 26.69 19.30
C GLU A 81 -11.83 26.63 18.94
N ARG A 82 -12.53 27.78 18.94
CA ARG A 82 -13.97 27.90 18.64
C ARG A 82 -14.27 27.80 17.15
N TYR A 83 -13.39 28.31 16.29
CA TYR A 83 -13.59 28.31 14.84
C TYR A 83 -12.36 27.74 14.11
N CYS A 84 -12.59 26.73 13.26
CA CYS A 84 -11.58 26.19 12.36
C CYS A 84 -12.00 26.48 10.91
N GLU A 85 -11.21 27.27 10.20
CA GLU A 85 -11.44 27.51 8.77
C GLU A 85 -11.03 26.28 7.94
N MET A 86 -12.03 25.67 7.30
CA MET A 86 -11.85 24.53 6.41
C MET A 86 -11.64 25.01 4.97
N ILE A 87 -10.40 24.99 4.50
CA ILE A 87 -10.08 25.27 3.09
C ILE A 87 -10.51 24.07 2.24
N LYS A 88 -11.19 24.30 1.10
CA LYS A 88 -11.71 23.23 0.22
C LYS A 88 -10.61 22.30 -0.32
N ASN A 89 -9.42 22.82 -0.56
CA ASN A 89 -8.23 22.07 -1.00
C ASN A 89 -7.16 22.18 0.09
N GLN A 90 -7.31 21.38 1.14
CA GLN A 90 -6.37 21.40 2.26
C GLN A 90 -5.00 20.92 1.81
N GLU A 91 -3.96 21.54 2.34
CA GLU A 91 -2.60 21.06 2.20
C GLU A 91 -2.47 19.66 2.80
N CYS A 92 -1.79 18.78 2.06
CA CYS A 92 -1.55 17.42 2.47
C CYS A 92 -0.12 17.02 2.13
N ILE A 93 0.42 16.14 2.96
CA ILE A 93 1.73 15.55 2.79
C ILE A 93 1.52 14.18 2.16
N GLY A 94 2.15 13.97 1.00
CA GLY A 94 2.18 12.68 0.33
C GLY A 94 3.29 11.82 0.94
N ILE A 95 2.99 10.56 1.21
CA ILE A 95 3.94 9.59 1.75
C ILE A 95 3.91 8.37 0.83
N PHE A 96 5.08 8.00 0.29
CA PHE A 96 5.30 6.69 -0.29
C PHE A 96 5.99 5.82 0.74
N VAL A 97 5.55 4.57 0.87
CA VAL A 97 6.20 3.57 1.72
C VAL A 97 6.45 2.29 0.95
N ILE A 98 7.51 1.60 1.34
CA ILE A 98 7.81 0.23 0.91
C ILE A 98 8.31 -0.55 2.13
N CYS A 99 7.72 -1.71 2.39
CA CYS A 99 8.07 -2.57 3.51
C CYS A 99 8.55 -3.93 3.05
N THR A 100 9.51 -4.50 3.74
CA THR A 100 9.94 -5.90 3.60
C THR A 100 9.87 -6.56 4.97
N ALA A 101 10.19 -7.86 5.07
CA ALA A 101 10.34 -8.51 6.37
C ALA A 101 11.40 -7.85 7.29
N LYS A 102 12.36 -7.11 6.72
CA LYS A 102 13.47 -6.51 7.48
C LYS A 102 13.30 -5.04 7.78
N ARG A 103 12.67 -4.27 6.88
CA ARG A 103 12.69 -2.80 6.97
C ARG A 103 11.53 -2.15 6.26
N LEU A 104 11.08 -1.03 6.82
CA LEU A 104 10.21 -0.06 6.15
C LEU A 104 11.05 1.12 5.65
N TYR A 105 10.87 1.53 4.41
CA TYR A 105 11.42 2.75 3.85
C TYR A 105 10.31 3.71 3.44
N ARG A 106 10.64 5.01 3.40
CA ARG A 106 9.67 6.08 3.17
C ARG A 106 10.24 7.20 2.32
N VAL A 107 9.38 7.80 1.51
CA VAL A 107 9.63 9.08 0.84
C VAL A 107 8.49 10.03 1.21
N ILE A 108 8.84 11.22 1.70
CA ILE A 108 7.88 12.26 2.08
C ILE A 108 7.92 13.35 1.02
N ASN A 109 6.79 13.57 0.35
CA ASN A 109 6.61 14.64 -0.62
C ASN A 109 5.85 15.80 0.02
N ASP A 110 6.53 16.93 0.14
CA ASP A 110 6.06 18.16 0.79
C ASP A 110 5.26 19.08 -0.14
N LYS A 111 5.26 18.85 -1.45
CA LYS A 111 4.69 19.82 -2.40
C LYS A 111 3.19 19.73 -2.64
N GLY A 112 2.50 18.77 -2.02
CA GLY A 112 1.08 18.51 -2.30
C GLY A 112 0.78 18.16 -3.77
N GLU A 113 1.82 17.99 -4.60
CA GLU A 113 1.71 17.65 -6.00
C GLU A 113 1.37 16.17 -6.13
N SER A 114 0.41 15.86 -7.01
CA SER A 114 0.11 14.48 -7.37
C SER A 114 1.37 13.80 -7.90
N TRP A 115 1.61 12.55 -7.48
CA TRP A 115 2.73 11.74 -7.98
C TRP A 115 2.61 11.57 -9.49
N THR A 116 3.31 12.42 -10.26
CA THR A 116 3.33 12.28 -11.71
C THR A 116 4.05 10.98 -12.08
N GLY A 117 3.70 10.39 -13.22
CA GLY A 117 4.40 9.19 -13.68
C GLY A 117 5.91 9.40 -13.88
N GLN A 118 6.34 10.64 -14.17
CA GLN A 118 7.76 10.96 -14.27
C GLN A 118 8.43 11.03 -12.90
N TYR A 119 7.82 11.74 -11.94
CA TYR A 119 8.33 11.81 -10.56
C TYR A 119 8.42 10.41 -9.95
N PHE A 120 7.41 9.57 -10.18
CA PHE A 120 7.42 8.20 -9.69
C PHE A 120 8.57 7.37 -10.27
N ARG A 121 8.89 7.50 -11.56
CA ARG A 121 10.03 6.77 -12.16
C ARG A 121 11.38 7.32 -11.71
N ASP A 122 11.54 8.63 -11.74
CA ASP A 122 12.85 9.26 -11.50
C ASP A 122 13.19 9.25 -10.01
N ILE A 123 12.26 9.66 -9.16
CA ILE A 123 12.50 9.79 -7.72
C ILE A 123 12.15 8.49 -7.00
N ILE A 124 10.89 8.05 -7.08
CA ILE A 124 10.45 6.88 -6.29
C ILE A 124 11.19 5.61 -6.71
N LEU A 125 11.18 5.27 -8.00
CA LEU A 125 11.79 4.03 -8.45
C LEU A 125 13.32 4.10 -8.48
N THR A 126 13.87 5.06 -9.22
CA THR A 126 15.31 5.09 -9.53
C THR A 126 16.15 5.50 -8.32
N GLU A 127 15.75 6.54 -7.58
CA GLU A 127 16.53 7.02 -6.43
C GLU A 127 16.27 6.24 -5.15
N HIS A 128 15.07 5.64 -4.97
CA HIS A 128 14.68 5.03 -3.70
C HIS A 128 14.41 3.52 -3.77
N VAL A 129 13.48 3.05 -4.60
CA VAL A 129 13.08 1.63 -4.60
C VAL A 129 14.21 0.72 -5.11
N PHE A 130 14.91 1.07 -6.18
CA PHE A 130 15.98 0.20 -6.71
C PHE A 130 17.14 0.04 -5.73
N PRO A 131 17.70 1.12 -5.14
CA PRO A 131 18.73 0.97 -4.12
C PRO A 131 18.23 0.24 -2.87
N PHE A 132 16.97 0.44 -2.50
CA PHE A 132 16.37 -0.23 -1.35
C PHE A 132 16.32 -1.75 -1.55
N LEU A 133 15.81 -2.23 -2.69
CA LEU A 133 15.65 -3.66 -2.98
C LEU A 133 16.99 -4.37 -3.23
N LYS A 134 18.01 -3.65 -3.74
CA LYS A 134 19.34 -4.21 -4.02
C LYS A 134 20.25 -4.27 -2.79
N ASN A 135 19.76 -3.90 -1.61
CA ASN A 135 20.54 -3.83 -0.38
C ASN A 135 20.18 -4.99 0.57
N GLU A 136 21.15 -5.85 0.86
CA GLU A 136 21.02 -7.01 1.76
C GLU A 136 20.58 -6.64 3.19
N GLU A 137 20.78 -5.40 3.65
CA GLU A 137 20.29 -4.95 4.95
C GLU A 137 18.77 -4.72 4.96
N ASN A 138 18.18 -4.45 3.79
CA ASN A 138 16.78 -4.09 3.65
C ASN A 138 15.89 -5.26 3.22
N VAL A 139 16.45 -6.32 2.63
CA VAL A 139 15.70 -7.49 2.14
C VAL A 139 16.37 -8.78 2.59
N ILE A 140 15.63 -9.89 2.61
CA ILE A 140 16.20 -11.20 2.96
C ILE A 140 17.23 -11.65 1.92
N ASP A 141 16.86 -11.53 0.65
CA ASP A 141 17.71 -11.82 -0.50
C ASP A 141 17.35 -10.83 -1.63
N PRO A 142 18.29 -9.97 -2.06
CA PRO A 142 18.09 -9.04 -3.18
C PRO A 142 17.68 -9.71 -4.48
N ASP A 143 18.20 -10.91 -4.76
CA ASP A 143 17.90 -11.62 -5.99
C ASP A 143 16.49 -12.20 -5.94
N GLU A 144 15.91 -12.46 -4.77
CA GLU A 144 14.56 -13.01 -4.61
C GLU A 144 13.49 -11.97 -4.26
N ALA A 145 13.88 -10.73 -3.94
CA ALA A 145 12.95 -9.66 -3.57
C ALA A 145 11.95 -9.36 -4.70
N ILE A 146 10.65 -9.33 -4.37
CA ILE A 146 9.57 -9.07 -5.31
C ILE A 146 8.86 -7.77 -4.93
N PHE A 147 9.00 -6.76 -5.78
CA PHE A 147 8.29 -5.51 -5.63
C PHE A 147 6.79 -5.68 -5.90
N VAL A 148 5.95 -5.22 -4.98
CA VAL A 148 4.49 -5.33 -5.08
C VAL A 148 3.88 -3.94 -4.97
N HIS A 149 3.13 -3.53 -5.98
CA HIS A 149 2.43 -2.25 -6.00
C HIS A 149 1.04 -2.43 -6.61
N ASP A 150 0.18 -1.45 -6.35
CA ASP A 150 -1.12 -1.32 -6.99
C ASP A 150 -1.03 -1.10 -8.52
N LYS A 151 -2.20 -1.00 -9.15
CA LYS A 151 -2.35 -0.75 -10.59
C LYS A 151 -2.64 0.71 -10.92
N SER A 152 -2.08 1.64 -10.16
CA SER A 152 -2.16 3.07 -10.44
C SER A 152 -1.69 3.38 -11.87
N PRO A 153 -2.17 4.48 -12.48
CA PRO A 153 -1.81 4.82 -13.86
C PRO A 153 -0.29 4.94 -14.10
N CYS A 154 0.48 5.41 -13.12
CA CYS A 154 1.94 5.49 -13.20
C CYS A 154 2.58 4.09 -13.23
N MET A 155 2.11 3.16 -12.40
CA MET A 155 2.61 1.77 -12.37
C MET A 155 2.23 0.97 -13.61
N ARG A 156 1.02 1.18 -14.12
CA ARG A 156 0.53 0.51 -15.33
C ARG A 156 1.25 0.93 -16.61
N ALA A 157 1.87 2.11 -16.62
CA ALA A 157 2.49 2.67 -17.82
C ALA A 157 3.60 1.77 -18.36
N TYR A 158 3.64 1.59 -19.68
CA TYR A 158 4.66 0.79 -20.37
C TYR A 158 6.08 1.20 -19.97
N GLN A 159 6.34 2.52 -19.90
CA GLN A 159 7.63 3.07 -19.49
C GLN A 159 8.06 2.61 -18.10
N THR A 160 7.11 2.53 -17.15
CA THR A 160 7.39 2.11 -15.77
C THR A 160 7.67 0.61 -15.72
N GLN A 161 6.86 -0.20 -16.41
CA GLN A 161 7.05 -1.65 -16.48
C GLN A 161 8.40 -2.02 -17.12
N HIS A 162 8.79 -1.33 -18.20
CA HIS A 162 10.11 -1.50 -18.81
C HIS A 162 11.24 -1.06 -17.89
N LEU A 163 11.09 0.07 -17.20
CA LEU A 163 12.10 0.54 -16.26
C LEU A 163 12.37 -0.49 -15.16
N LEU A 164 11.33 -1.15 -14.63
CA LEU A 164 11.48 -2.24 -13.66
C LEU A 164 12.25 -3.44 -14.25
N GLN A 165 11.89 -3.84 -15.48
CA GLN A 165 12.54 -4.97 -16.17
C GLN A 165 14.00 -4.68 -16.50
N ASP A 166 14.30 -3.50 -17.04
CA ASP A 166 15.65 -3.07 -17.44
C ASP A 166 16.60 -2.94 -16.23
N ASN A 167 16.04 -2.85 -15.01
CA ASN A 167 16.80 -2.79 -13.75
C ASN A 167 16.84 -4.13 -13.00
N ASP A 168 16.41 -5.22 -13.65
CA ASP A 168 16.34 -6.58 -13.11
C ASP A 168 15.48 -6.71 -11.84
N VAL A 169 14.47 -5.86 -11.69
CA VAL A 169 13.54 -5.94 -10.55
C VAL A 169 12.51 -7.01 -10.83
N LYS A 170 12.35 -7.97 -9.90
CA LYS A 170 11.20 -8.88 -9.90
C LYS A 170 10.00 -8.12 -9.32
N PHE A 171 8.85 -8.16 -9.99
CA PHE A 171 7.67 -7.44 -9.51
C PHE A 171 6.37 -8.12 -9.91
N TRP A 172 5.29 -7.80 -9.20
CA TRP A 172 3.94 -8.18 -9.59
C TRP A 172 3.41 -7.23 -10.66
N GLY A 173 3.50 -7.67 -11.91
CA GLY A 173 3.09 -6.89 -13.07
C GLY A 173 1.58 -6.77 -13.25
N ASN A 174 1.22 -6.15 -14.37
CA ASN A 174 -0.17 -5.89 -14.75
C ASN A 174 -1.02 -7.16 -14.93
N ASP A 175 -0.41 -8.32 -15.03
CA ASP A 175 -1.03 -9.63 -15.16
C ASP A 175 -1.29 -10.32 -13.81
N ILE A 176 -0.59 -9.90 -12.75
CA ILE A 176 -0.65 -10.53 -11.42
C ILE A 176 -1.57 -9.77 -10.46
N TRP A 177 -1.34 -8.47 -10.25
CA TRP A 177 -2.10 -7.71 -9.25
C TRP A 177 -3.56 -7.51 -9.68
N PRO A 178 -4.59 -7.84 -8.88
CA PRO A 178 -5.97 -7.54 -9.27
C PRO A 178 -6.28 -6.04 -9.14
N GLY A 179 -7.07 -5.50 -10.07
CA GLY A 179 -7.50 -4.10 -9.98
C GLY A 179 -8.54 -3.92 -8.87
N ASN A 180 -8.51 -2.76 -8.19
CA ASN A 180 -9.42 -2.42 -7.08
C ASN A 180 -9.38 -3.43 -5.92
N SER A 181 -8.18 -3.83 -5.49
CA SER A 181 -8.00 -4.81 -4.40
C SER A 181 -7.08 -4.29 -3.29
N PRO A 182 -7.46 -3.18 -2.61
CA PRO A 182 -6.70 -2.65 -1.48
C PRO A 182 -6.65 -3.65 -0.31
N ASP A 183 -7.65 -4.53 -0.17
CA ASP A 183 -7.71 -5.61 0.83
C ASP A 183 -6.55 -6.63 0.70
N LEU A 184 -5.94 -6.71 -0.48
CA LEU A 184 -4.76 -7.52 -0.74
C LEU A 184 -3.43 -6.78 -0.55
N ASN A 185 -3.43 -5.44 -0.42
CA ASN A 185 -2.21 -4.69 -0.13
C ASN A 185 -2.02 -4.59 1.39
N VAL A 186 -0.97 -5.21 1.91
CA VAL A 186 -0.68 -5.13 3.34
C VAL A 186 -0.27 -3.71 3.77
N GLU A 187 0.19 -2.88 2.84
CA GLU A 187 0.57 -1.49 3.10
C GLU A 187 -0.60 -0.59 3.49
N GLU A 188 -1.84 -0.94 3.13
CA GLU A 188 -3.03 -0.25 3.64
C GLU A 188 -3.09 -0.29 5.19
N HIS A 189 -2.54 -1.36 5.79
CA HIS A 189 -2.43 -1.45 7.25
C HIS A 189 -1.35 -0.53 7.80
N ILE A 190 -0.19 -0.44 7.14
CA ILE A 190 0.89 0.48 7.53
C ILE A 190 0.41 1.93 7.41
N GLY A 191 -0.30 2.26 6.32
CA GLY A 191 -0.94 3.56 6.12
C GLY A 191 -1.93 3.90 7.23
N ARG A 192 -2.79 2.95 7.62
CA ARG A 192 -3.73 3.12 8.74
C ARG A 192 -3.01 3.33 10.07
N ILE A 193 -2.05 2.46 10.42
CA ILE A 193 -1.27 2.57 11.68
C ILE A 193 -0.54 3.92 11.72
N THR A 194 0.05 4.34 10.61
CA THR A 194 0.73 5.64 10.49
C THR A 194 -0.23 6.79 10.73
N LYS A 195 -1.38 6.81 10.06
CA LYS A 195 -2.40 7.87 10.22
C LYS A 195 -2.89 7.94 11.67
N ASP A 196 -3.22 6.80 12.28
CA ASP A 196 -3.70 6.74 13.67
C ASP A 196 -2.63 7.23 14.67
N ALA A 197 -1.37 6.83 14.46
CA ALA A 197 -0.27 7.24 15.33
C ALA A 197 0.09 8.72 15.18
N VAL A 198 0.04 9.25 13.96
CA VAL A 198 0.23 10.68 13.69
C VAL A 198 -0.91 11.49 14.29
N GLU A 199 -2.16 11.06 14.13
CA GLU A 199 -3.33 11.74 14.71
C GLU A 199 -3.22 11.84 16.23
N LYS A 200 -2.84 10.76 16.91
CA LYS A 200 -2.61 10.77 18.38
C LYS A 200 -1.55 11.79 18.81
N LYS A 201 -0.47 11.95 18.02
CA LYS A 201 0.57 12.94 18.32
C LYS A 201 0.08 14.36 18.07
N ILE A 202 -0.59 14.62 16.94
CA ILE A 202 -1.18 15.91 16.62
C ILE A 202 -2.20 16.35 17.70
N LEU A 203 -3.01 15.42 18.21
CA LEU A 203 -3.95 15.69 19.29
C LEU A 203 -3.29 16.09 20.61
N SER A 204 -2.03 15.70 20.82
CA SER A 204 -1.25 16.10 22.00
C SER A 204 -0.53 17.44 21.85
N GLU A 205 -0.48 18.02 20.64
CA GLU A 205 0.15 19.32 20.39
C GLU A 205 -0.74 20.48 20.86
N PRO A 206 -0.20 21.47 21.59
CA PRO A 206 -0.99 22.57 22.17
C PRO A 206 -1.41 23.63 21.14
N GLY A 207 -2.66 24.09 21.23
CA GLY A 207 -3.16 25.24 20.46
C GLY A 207 -2.93 25.14 18.96
N HIS A 208 -2.57 26.25 18.33
CA HIS A 208 -2.40 26.36 16.87
C HIS A 208 -1.23 25.57 16.27
N SER A 209 -0.22 25.16 17.06
CA SER A 209 0.96 24.47 16.51
C SER A 209 0.58 23.15 15.83
N ARG A 210 -0.53 22.54 16.24
CA ARG A 210 -1.07 21.28 15.69
C ARG A 210 -1.49 21.38 14.21
N TYR A 211 -1.73 22.58 13.71
CA TYR A 211 -2.17 22.83 12.33
C TYR A 211 -1.05 23.38 11.44
N LEU A 212 0.20 23.33 11.90
CA LEU A 212 1.35 23.70 11.09
C LEU A 212 1.85 22.50 10.29
N GLU A 213 2.16 22.71 9.02
CA GLU A 213 2.72 21.69 8.13
C GLU A 213 4.00 21.07 8.71
N GLU A 214 4.88 21.89 9.28
CA GLU A 214 6.14 21.45 9.89
C GLU A 214 5.92 20.53 11.11
N THR A 215 4.89 20.81 11.91
CA THR A 215 4.49 19.93 13.02
C THR A 215 4.03 18.58 12.49
N LEU A 216 3.22 18.59 11.42
CA LEU A 216 2.75 17.36 10.80
C LEU A 216 3.91 16.55 10.19
N LYS A 217 4.81 17.19 9.45
CA LYS A 217 6.04 16.56 8.90
C LYS A 217 6.89 15.93 9.98
N MET A 218 7.11 16.65 11.09
CA MET A 218 7.87 16.16 12.23
C MET A 218 7.24 14.89 12.81
N HIS A 219 5.93 14.87 13.05
CA HIS A 219 5.26 13.69 13.61
C HIS A 219 5.22 12.51 12.64
N ILE A 220 4.95 12.74 11.34
CA ILE A 220 5.05 11.71 10.31
C ILE A 220 6.44 11.08 10.32
N SER A 221 7.48 11.92 10.30
CA SER A 221 8.88 11.47 10.30
C SER A 221 9.20 10.66 11.55
N HIS A 222 8.72 11.09 12.71
CA HIS A 222 8.93 10.38 13.98
C HIS A 222 8.22 9.02 13.99
N VAL A 223 6.95 8.97 13.58
CA VAL A 223 6.16 7.72 13.55
C VAL A 223 6.81 6.70 12.62
N LEU A 224 7.12 7.10 11.39
CA LEU A 224 7.70 6.19 10.41
C LEU A 224 9.13 5.77 10.78
N LYS A 225 9.93 6.65 11.40
CA LYS A 225 11.25 6.29 11.91
C LYS A 225 11.18 5.26 13.04
N ASN A 226 10.19 5.36 13.92
CA ASN A 226 10.01 4.37 14.98
C ASN A 226 9.52 3.02 14.44
N MET A 227 8.74 3.04 13.36
CA MET A 227 8.27 1.83 12.69
C MET A 227 9.34 1.17 11.81
N GLU A 228 10.37 1.92 11.38
CA GLU A 228 11.38 1.54 10.37
C GLU A 228 11.97 0.12 10.53
N THR A 229 12.06 -0.38 11.75
CA THR A 229 12.68 -1.67 12.11
C THR A 229 11.75 -2.60 12.89
N ASP A 230 10.43 -2.37 12.82
CA ASP A 230 9.40 -3.20 13.46
C ASP A 230 9.18 -4.50 12.69
N THR A 231 10.15 -5.41 12.74
CA THR A 231 10.14 -6.66 11.98
C THR A 231 8.97 -7.57 12.35
N ASP A 232 8.55 -7.57 13.62
CA ASP A 232 7.40 -8.37 14.08
C ASP A 232 6.11 -7.94 13.37
N LEU A 233 5.88 -6.63 13.22
CA LEU A 233 4.77 -6.09 12.45
C LEU A 233 4.86 -6.51 10.97
N PHE A 234 6.04 -6.37 10.38
CA PHE A 234 6.25 -6.63 8.96
C PHE A 234 6.05 -8.10 8.60
N GLU A 235 6.67 -9.00 9.36
CA GLU A 235 6.51 -10.44 9.19
C GLU A 235 5.06 -10.87 9.39
N THR A 236 4.38 -10.31 10.40
CA THR A 236 2.95 -10.59 10.64
C THR A 236 2.08 -10.19 9.44
N LEU A 237 2.35 -9.01 8.86
CA LEU A 237 1.64 -8.53 7.68
C LEU A 237 1.92 -9.42 6.47
N LEU A 238 3.18 -9.75 6.18
CA LEU A 238 3.55 -10.59 5.05
C LEU A 238 3.00 -12.02 5.20
N CYS A 239 3.06 -12.60 6.40
CA CYS A 239 2.47 -13.90 6.70
C CYS A 239 0.94 -13.93 6.61
N SER A 240 0.26 -12.77 6.53
CA SER A 240 -1.20 -12.70 6.36
C SER A 240 -1.66 -12.87 4.90
N TYR A 241 -0.78 -12.76 3.91
CA TYR A 241 -1.15 -12.92 2.49
C TYR A 241 -1.91 -14.22 2.17
N PRO A 242 -1.49 -15.42 2.65
CA PRO A 242 -2.24 -16.65 2.42
C PRO A 242 -3.69 -16.60 2.91
N SER A 243 -3.94 -15.96 4.07
CA SER A 243 -5.30 -15.88 4.63
C SER A 243 -6.15 -14.85 3.88
N ARG A 244 -5.56 -13.72 3.45
CA ARG A 244 -6.20 -12.73 2.57
C ARG A 244 -6.64 -13.35 1.25
N LEU A 245 -5.73 -14.03 0.56
CA LEU A 245 -6.01 -14.72 -0.70
C LEU A 245 -7.09 -15.80 -0.53
N ARG A 246 -7.08 -16.52 0.61
CA ARG A 246 -8.13 -17.50 0.94
C ARG A 246 -9.48 -16.83 1.17
N ALA A 247 -9.52 -15.67 1.82
CA ALA A 247 -10.75 -14.93 2.04
C ALA A 247 -11.34 -14.42 0.73
N VAL A 248 -10.53 -13.84 -0.16
CA VAL A 248 -10.95 -13.44 -1.52
C VAL A 248 -11.45 -14.65 -2.32
N LYS A 249 -10.80 -15.81 -2.18
CA LYS A 249 -11.28 -17.04 -2.82
C LYS A 249 -12.65 -17.47 -2.27
N ASN A 250 -12.83 -17.43 -0.95
CA ASN A 250 -14.08 -17.83 -0.30
C ASN A 250 -15.22 -16.85 -0.59
N SER A 251 -14.90 -15.58 -0.84
CA SER A 251 -15.86 -14.55 -1.26
C SER A 251 -16.13 -14.54 -2.78
N ASN A 252 -15.55 -15.50 -3.53
CA ASN A 252 -15.62 -15.57 -5.01
C ASN A 252 -15.13 -14.29 -5.70
N GLY A 253 -14.05 -13.70 -5.21
CA GLY A 253 -13.45 -12.48 -5.76
C GLY A 253 -14.14 -11.19 -5.33
N ARG A 254 -15.08 -11.25 -4.37
CA ARG A 254 -15.65 -10.06 -3.73
C ARG A 254 -14.74 -9.56 -2.61
N HIS A 255 -15.00 -8.34 -2.13
CA HIS A 255 -14.27 -7.73 -1.03
C HIS A 255 -14.13 -8.68 0.16
N ALA A 256 -12.92 -8.80 0.69
CA ALA A 256 -12.62 -9.55 1.91
C ALA A 256 -12.37 -8.59 3.08
N ASP A 257 -12.77 -9.00 4.28
CA ASP A 257 -12.57 -8.21 5.51
C ASP A 257 -11.10 -8.28 5.96
N TYR A 258 -10.24 -7.42 5.40
CA TYR A 258 -8.86 -7.19 5.82
C TYR A 258 -8.51 -5.71 5.81
#